data_AF-A0A6M3JJ74-F1
#
_entry.id   AF-A0A6M3JJ74-F1
#
_cell.length_a   1.000
_cell.length_b   1.000
_cell.length_c   1.000
_cell.angle_alpha   90.00
_cell.angle_beta   90.00
_cell.angle_gamma   90.00
#
_symmetry.space_group_name_H-M   'P 1'
#
loop_
_entity.id
_entity.type
_entity.pdbx_description
1 polymer ?
#
loop_
_entity_poly.entity_id
_entity_poly.type
_entity_poly.pdbx_seq_one_letter_code
_entity_poly.pdbx_strand_id
1 'polypeptide(L)'
;MMPRKPRIYLAVPYTHPNPAWREFRVLAANLAAATLMRAGFVVFSPISHSHPISECLHDSQLLSFWLEQDTPFLQICDATVILTLPG
;
A
#
# COMPACT_ATOMS: atom_id res chain seq x y z
N MET A 1 16.22 -11.50 -23.48
CA MET A 1 16.04 -10.70 -22.26
C MET A 1 14.55 -10.55 -22.03
N MET A 2 14.01 -10.97 -20.88
CA MET A 2 12.58 -10.76 -20.56
C MET A 2 12.32 -9.25 -20.41
N PRO A 3 11.22 -8.71 -20.96
CA PRO A 3 10.89 -7.29 -20.79
C PRO A 3 10.66 -6.98 -19.30
N ARG A 4 11.14 -5.80 -18.87
CA ARG A 4 10.94 -5.31 -17.50
C ARG A 4 9.44 -5.08 -17.26
N LYS A 5 8.91 -5.65 -16.18
CA LYS A 5 7.54 -5.39 -15.72
C LYS A 5 7.41 -3.95 -15.16
N PRO A 6 6.34 -3.21 -15.47
CA PRO A 6 6.10 -1.89 -14.87
C PRO A 6 5.87 -2.01 -13.36
N ARG A 7 6.41 -1.05 -12.61
CA ARG A 7 6.34 -0.92 -11.15
C ARG A 7 5.22 0.04 -10.77
N ILE A 8 4.33 -0.40 -9.91
CA ILE A 8 3.20 0.37 -9.41
C ILE A 8 3.38 0.64 -7.92
N TYR A 9 3.18 1.91 -7.53
CA TYR A 9 2.89 2.28 -6.16
C TYR A 9 1.36 2.36 -5.98
N LEU A 10 0.78 1.53 -5.12
CA LEU A 10 -0.67 1.47 -4.88
C LEU A 10 -1.04 2.31 -3.66
N ALA A 11 -1.61 3.50 -3.88
CA ALA A 11 -2.12 4.36 -2.82
C ALA A 11 -3.58 4.01 -2.47
N VAL A 12 -3.90 3.97 -1.18
CA VAL A 12 -5.23 3.65 -0.64
C VAL A 12 -5.53 4.60 0.52
N PRO A 13 -6.75 5.15 0.65
CA PRO A 13 -7.13 5.85 1.88
C PRO A 13 -7.07 4.87 3.06
N TYR A 14 -6.49 5.30 4.19
CA TYR A 14 -6.30 4.43 5.36
C TYR A 14 -7.00 4.97 6.62
N THR A 15 -6.62 6.16 7.07
CA THR A 15 -7.04 6.72 8.37
C THR A 15 -8.56 6.79 8.52
N HIS A 16 -9.08 6.19 9.60
CA HIS A 16 -10.48 6.23 9.98
C HIS A 16 -10.61 5.96 11.49
N PRO A 17 -11.51 6.66 12.23
CA PRO A 17 -11.68 6.46 13.67
C PRO A 17 -12.18 5.05 14.04
N ASN A 18 -13.08 4.50 13.23
CA ASN A 18 -13.57 3.14 13.42
C ASN A 18 -12.56 2.12 12.84
N PRO A 19 -12.02 1.18 13.66
CA PRO A 19 -11.06 0.17 13.22
C PRO A 19 -11.60 -0.75 12.12
N ALA A 20 -12.90 -1.06 12.09
CA ALA A 20 -13.48 -1.92 11.06
C ALA A 20 -13.30 -1.35 9.64
N TRP A 21 -13.28 -0.02 9.50
CA TRP A 21 -13.00 0.63 8.22
C TRP A 21 -11.53 0.54 7.83
N ARG A 22 -10.61 0.56 8.80
CA ARG A 22 -9.18 0.35 8.54
C ARG A 22 -8.93 -1.07 8.06
N GLU A 23 -9.52 -2.07 8.74
CA GLU A 23 -9.46 -3.48 8.31
C GLU A 23 -10.01 -3.68 6.90
N PHE A 24 -11.19 -3.09 6.61
CA PHE A 24 -11.78 -3.13 5.28
C PHE A 24 -10.84 -2.55 4.21
N ARG A 25 -10.20 -1.40 4.49
CA ARG A 25 -9.26 -0.74 3.57
C ARG A 25 -8.00 -1.56 3.36
N VAL A 26 -7.48 -2.22 4.40
CA VAL A 26 -6.34 -3.14 4.32
C VAL A 26 -6.68 -4.33 3.43
N LEU A 27 -7.84 -4.96 3.65
CA LEU A 27 -8.30 -6.06 2.82
C LEU A 27 -8.48 -5.63 1.36
N ALA A 28 -9.08 -4.45 1.11
CA ALA A 28 -9.24 -3.90 -0.22
C ALA A 28 -7.88 -3.63 -0.90
N ALA A 29 -6.90 -3.09 -0.16
CA ALA A 29 -5.53 -2.89 -0.64
C ALA A 29 -4.88 -4.22 -1.05
N ASN A 30 -5.03 -5.26 -0.22
CA ASN A 30 -4.49 -6.60 -0.48
C ASN A 30 -5.08 -7.19 -1.77
N LEU A 31 -6.40 -7.09 -1.95
CA LEU A 31 -7.09 -7.60 -3.13
C LEU A 31 -6.70 -6.85 -4.41
N ALA A 32 -6.59 -5.52 -4.34
CA ALA A 32 -6.15 -4.69 -5.46
C ALA A 32 -4.70 -4.99 -5.84
N ALA A 33 -3.80 -5.08 -4.87
CA ALA A 33 -2.40 -5.45 -5.09
C ALA A 33 -2.29 -6.82 -5.76
N ALA A 34 -2.99 -7.84 -5.25
CA ALA A 34 -3.00 -9.17 -5.84
C ALA A 34 -3.52 -9.18 -7.28
N THR A 35 -4.53 -8.35 -7.58
CA THR A 35 -5.09 -8.21 -8.92
C THR A 35 -4.08 -7.61 -9.89
N LEU A 36 -3.39 -6.54 -9.50
CA LEU A 36 -2.34 -5.92 -10.30
C LEU A 36 -1.14 -6.85 -10.50
N MET A 37 -0.73 -7.59 -9.46
CA MET A 37 0.35 -8.56 -9.55
C MET A 37 0.01 -9.68 -10.55
N ARG A 38 -1.22 -10.21 -10.52
CA ARG A 38 -1.70 -11.20 -11.50
C ARG A 38 -1.73 -10.66 -12.92
N ALA A 39 -1.99 -9.36 -13.09
CA ALA A 39 -1.94 -8.69 -14.38
C ALA A 39 -0.51 -8.43 -14.91
N GLY A 40 0.53 -8.82 -14.16
CA GLY A 40 1.91 -8.75 -14.59
C GLY A 40 2.68 -7.51 -14.14
N PHE A 41 2.12 -6.70 -13.24
CA PHE A 41 2.81 -5.56 -12.64
C PHE A 41 3.67 -5.98 -11.43
N VAL A 42 4.71 -5.21 -11.14
CA VAL A 42 5.44 -5.27 -9.87
C VAL A 42 4.82 -4.23 -8.95
N VAL A 43 4.26 -4.63 -7.81
CA VAL A 43 3.40 -3.74 -7.01
C VAL A 43 3.96 -3.57 -5.61
N PHE A 44 4.11 -2.32 -5.16
CA PHE A 44 4.26 -1.97 -3.76
C PHE A 44 2.92 -1.41 -3.24
N SER A 45 2.41 -2.01 -2.17
CA SER A 45 1.18 -1.60 -1.49
C SER A 45 1.55 -1.20 -0.04
N PRO A 46 1.74 0.09 0.23
CA PRO A 46 2.20 0.59 1.53
C PRO A 46 1.33 0.09 2.68
N ILE A 47 0.00 0.14 2.53
CA ILE A 47 -0.94 -0.26 3.60
C ILE A 47 -0.88 -1.76 3.87
N SER A 48 -0.73 -2.58 2.82
CA SER A 48 -0.54 -4.03 2.98
C SER A 48 0.75 -4.38 3.74
N HIS A 49 1.76 -3.50 3.69
CA HIS A 49 3.05 -3.65 4.36
C HIS A 49 3.02 -3.07 5.78
N SER A 50 2.59 -1.82 5.93
CA SER A 50 2.68 -1.07 7.18
C SER A 50 1.67 -1.53 8.22
N HIS A 51 0.47 -1.92 7.83
CA HIS A 51 -0.59 -2.29 8.78
C HIS A 51 -0.20 -3.47 9.68
N PRO A 52 0.16 -4.67 9.16
CA PRO A 52 0.57 -5.78 10.03
C PRO A 52 1.89 -5.52 10.77
N ILE A 53 2.82 -4.73 10.20
CA ILE A 53 4.07 -4.37 10.87
C ILE A 53 3.79 -3.45 12.06
N SER A 54 2.84 -2.52 11.93
CA SER A 54 2.47 -1.62 13.02
C SER A 54 1.97 -2.37 14.27
N GLU A 55 1.30 -3.51 14.07
CA GLU A 55 0.85 -4.38 15.17
C GLU A 55 2.03 -5.04 15.89
N CYS A 56 3.04 -5.48 15.13
CA CYS A 56 4.27 -6.05 15.68
C CYS A 56 5.16 -5.02 16.39
N LEU A 57 5.11 -3.75 15.98
CA LEU A 57 5.85 -2.66 16.61
C LEU A 57 5.26 -2.25 17.97
N HIS A 58 4.03 -2.69 18.28
CA HIS A 58 3.28 -2.34 19.50
C HIS A 58 3.18 -0.81 19.74
N ASP A 59 3.32 0.00 18.69
CA ASP A 59 3.28 1.45 18.78
C ASP A 59 2.65 2.07 17.52
N SER A 60 1.87 3.12 17.74
CA SER A 60 1.33 3.99 16.70
C SER A 60 2.42 4.94 16.22
N GLN A 61 3.33 4.41 15.40
CA GLN A 61 4.40 5.19 14.78
C GLN A 61 3.85 6.42 14.05
N LEU A 62 4.60 7.51 14.12
CA LEU A 62 4.26 8.77 13.47
C LEU A 62 4.15 8.58 11.94
N LEU A 63 3.34 9.41 11.30
CA LEU A 63 3.23 9.43 9.83
C LEU A 63 4.60 9.57 9.14
N SER A 64 5.52 10.35 9.72
CA SER A 64 6.88 10.53 9.20
C SER A 64 7.65 9.21 9.11
N PHE A 65 7.52 8.33 10.10
CA PHE A 65 8.18 7.02 10.11
C PHE A 65 7.77 6.19 8.89
N TRP A 66 6.47 6.15 8.57
CA TRP A 66 5.98 5.42 7.40
C TRP A 66 6.33 6.11 6.09
N LEU A 67 6.30 7.44 6.03
CA LEU A 67 6.72 8.18 4.83
C LEU A 67 8.20 7.95 4.48
N GLU A 68 9.09 7.81 5.47
CA GLU A 68 10.49 7.46 5.25
C GLU A 68 10.65 6.10 4.57
N GLN A 69 9.78 5.14 4.90
CA GLN A 69 9.75 3.80 4.28
C GLN A 69 9.13 3.83 2.88
N ASP A 70 8.05 4.62 2.70
CA ASP A 70 7.22 4.61 1.49
C ASP A 70 7.82 5.44 0.34
N THR A 71 8.44 6.58 0.67
CA THR A 71 8.94 7.54 -0.32
C THR A 71 9.96 6.95 -1.29
N PRO A 72 10.92 6.08 -0.87
CA PRO A 72 11.82 5.41 -1.81
C PRO A 72 11.08 4.59 -2.88
N PHE A 73 9.97 3.92 -2.55
CA PHE A 73 9.17 3.18 -3.52
C PHE A 73 8.43 4.11 -4.48
N LEU A 74 7.96 5.25 -3.98
CA LEU A 74 7.34 6.28 -4.80
C LEU A 74 8.33 6.87 -5.82
N GLN A 75 9.58 7.10 -5.42
CA GLN A 75 10.65 7.62 -6.29
C GLN A 75 11.04 6.67 -7.43
N ILE A 76 10.90 5.36 -7.22
CA ILE A 76 11.30 4.36 -8.22
C ILE A 76 10.11 3.78 -8.99
N CYS A 77 8.86 4.06 -8.64
CA CYS A 77 7.72 3.49 -9.38
C CYS A 77 7.63 4.08 -10.79
N ASP A 78 7.04 3.33 -11.72
CA ASP A 78 6.75 3.84 -13.08
C ASP A 78 5.38 4.53 -13.14
N ALA A 79 4.47 4.14 -12.23
CA ALA A 79 3.17 4.75 -12.08
C ALA A 79 2.67 4.66 -10.62
N THR A 80 1.87 5.64 -10.22
CA THR A 80 1.07 5.57 -9.00
C THR A 80 -0.38 5.23 -9.38
N VAL A 81 -0.96 4.25 -8.71
CA VAL A 81 -2.37 3.87 -8.84
C VAL A 81 -3.08 4.19 -7.54
N ILE A 82 -4.21 4.88 -7.61
CA ILE A 82 -5.02 5.23 -6.44
C ILE A 82 -6.25 4.33 -6.43
N LEU A 83 -6.40 3.51 -5.38
CA LEU A 83 -7.63 2.78 -5.12
C LEU A 83 -8.63 3.72 -4.44
N THR A 84 -9.66 4.12 -5.18
CA THR A 84 -10.73 4.98 -4.67
C THR A 84 -11.70 4.15 -3.81
N LEU A 85 -11.69 4.39 -2.50
CA LEU A 85 -12.62 3.79 -1.55
C LEU A 85 -13.44 4.89 -0.86
N PRO A 86 -14.63 4.59 -0.33
CA PRO A 86 -15.38 5.53 0.50
C PRO A 86 -14.54 6.11 1.65
N GLY A 87 -14.66 7.43 1.83
CA GLY A 87 -13.92 8.25 2.80
C GLY A 87 -14.51 8.21 4.18
#